data_AF-A0AAJ5ZU60-F1
#
_entry.id   AF-A0AAJ5ZU60-F1
#
_cell.length_a   1.000
_cell.length_b   1.000
_cell.length_c   1.000
_cell.angle_alpha   90.00
_cell.angle_beta   90.00
_cell.angle_gamma   90.00
#
_symmetry.space_group_name_H-M   'P 1'
#
loop_
_entity.id
_entity.type
_entity.pdbx_description
1 polymer ?
#
loop_
_entity_poly.entity_id
_entity_poly.type
_entity_poly.pdbx_seq_one_letter_code
_entity_poly.pdbx_strand_id
1 'polypeptide(L)'
;MNAQAPQRDEVVREFPIVNQRGLHARASAKFVQVASGFDATIHVEKDGVKVGGTSIMGLMMLAASPGYSIRVTATGPEAGPAMDALEQLVASRFGEEI
;
A
#
# COMPACT_ATOMS: atom_id res chain seq x y z
N MET A 1 -6.78 19.88 25.55
CA MET A 1 -7.21 18.49 25.29
C MET A 1 -6.53 18.04 24.01
N ASN A 2 -5.27 17.58 24.09
CA ASN A 2 -4.58 16.98 22.94
C ASN A 2 -4.29 15.54 23.33
N ALA A 3 -5.21 14.64 22.97
CA ALA A 3 -4.95 13.22 23.05
C ALA A 3 -4.02 12.86 21.88
N GLN A 4 -2.72 13.07 22.05
CA GLN A 4 -1.73 12.39 21.22
C GLN A 4 -1.77 10.93 21.67
N ALA A 5 -2.43 10.07 20.88
CA ALA A 5 -2.44 8.64 21.08
C ALA A 5 -0.99 8.09 21.09
N PRO A 6 -0.70 7.00 21.83
CA PRO A 6 0.66 6.50 21.96
C PRO A 6 1.18 6.03 20.59
N GLN A 7 2.22 6.70 20.10
CA GLN A 7 2.97 6.32 18.90
C GLN A 7 3.72 5.02 19.17
N ARG A 8 3.20 3.89 18.70
CA ARG A 8 3.94 2.62 18.63
C ARG A 8 3.60 1.92 17.32
N ASP A 9 4.61 1.86 16.47
CA ASP A 9 4.70 1.10 15.21
C ASP A 9 3.77 1.53 14.07
N GLU A 10 3.62 2.85 13.86
CA GLU A 10 3.10 3.39 12.60
C GLU A 10 4.26 3.71 11.64
N VAL A 11 4.16 3.19 10.41
CA VAL A 11 5.07 3.49 9.31
C VAL A 11 4.25 4.06 8.16
N VAL A 12 4.70 5.18 7.60
CA VAL A 12 4.07 5.82 6.45
C VAL A 12 5.11 6.00 5.35
N ARG A 13 4.79 5.56 4.13
CA ARG A 13 5.63 5.79 2.94
C ARG A 13 4.77 6.16 1.73
N GLU A 14 5.36 6.91 0.81
CA GLU A 14 4.78 7.13 -0.52
C GLU A 14 5.41 6.18 -1.52
N PHE A 15 4.57 5.54 -2.33
CA PHE A 15 5.01 4.62 -3.36
C PHE A 15 4.62 5.14 -4.75
N PRO A 16 5.60 5.38 -5.64
CA PRO A 16 5.31 5.74 -7.02
C PRO A 16 4.76 4.54 -7.78
N ILE A 17 3.67 4.73 -8.53
CA ILE A 17 3.11 3.71 -9.40
C ILE A 17 3.90 3.71 -10.71
N VAL A 18 4.75 2.69 -10.86
CA VAL A 18 5.74 2.57 -11.95
C VAL A 18 5.43 1.46 -12.95
N ASN A 19 4.39 0.66 -12.72
CA ASN A 19 3.94 -0.39 -13.62
C ASN A 19 2.96 0.17 -14.67
N GLN A 20 2.80 -0.46 -15.83
CA GLN A 20 2.17 0.18 -17.00
C GLN A 20 0.67 0.45 -16.82
N ARG A 21 0.00 -0.37 -15.99
CA ARG A 21 -1.46 -0.37 -15.86
C ARG A 21 -1.96 0.09 -14.49
N GLY A 22 -1.05 0.52 -13.62
CA GLY A 22 -1.36 0.96 -12.27
C GLY A 22 -1.92 -0.13 -11.35
N LEU A 23 -2.74 0.23 -10.37
CA LEU A 23 -3.41 -0.72 -9.45
C LEU A 23 -4.60 -1.44 -10.10
N HIS A 24 -4.35 -2.13 -11.22
CA HIS A 24 -5.33 -3.03 -11.85
C HIS A 24 -5.43 -4.36 -11.09
N ALA A 25 -6.38 -5.23 -11.49
CA ALA A 25 -6.72 -6.46 -10.76
C ALA A 25 -5.52 -7.33 -10.34
N ARG A 26 -4.51 -7.54 -11.21
CA ARG A 26 -3.35 -8.37 -10.89
C ARG A 26 -2.37 -7.67 -9.94
N ALA A 27 -2.07 -6.39 -10.17
CA ALA A 27 -1.22 -5.60 -9.29
C ALA A 27 -1.86 -5.49 -7.89
N SER A 28 -3.16 -5.20 -7.83
CA SER A 28 -3.94 -5.15 -6.59
C SER A 28 -3.99 -6.50 -5.88
N ALA A 29 -4.14 -7.62 -6.61
CA ALA A 29 -4.09 -8.96 -6.01
C ALA A 29 -2.73 -9.25 -5.37
N LYS A 30 -1.63 -8.92 -6.05
CA LYS A 30 -0.26 -9.07 -5.49
C LYS A 30 -0.06 -8.17 -4.27
N PHE A 31 -0.54 -6.92 -4.32
CA PHE A 31 -0.49 -6.01 -3.19
C PHE A 31 -1.23 -6.60 -1.99
N VAL A 32 -2.47 -7.06 -2.18
CA VAL A 32 -3.27 -7.68 -1.11
C VAL A 32 -2.59 -8.93 -0.58
N GLN A 33 -2.01 -9.77 -1.44
CA GLN A 33 -1.30 -10.97 -1.02
C GLN A 33 -0.13 -10.64 -0.10
N VAL A 34 0.69 -9.63 -0.46
CA VAL A 34 1.80 -9.18 0.39
C VAL A 34 1.26 -8.56 1.69
N ALA A 35 0.31 -7.63 1.59
CA ALA A 35 -0.28 -6.93 2.74
C ALA A 35 -0.93 -7.88 3.77
N SER A 36 -1.57 -8.96 3.30
CA SER A 36 -2.24 -9.94 4.16
C SER A 36 -1.27 -10.94 4.82
N GLY A 37 0.01 -10.90 4.45
CA GLY A 37 1.05 -11.81 4.97
C GLY A 37 1.67 -11.37 6.29
N PHE A 38 1.27 -10.22 6.83
CA PHE A 38 1.86 -9.61 8.03
C PHE A 38 0.79 -9.28 9.07
N ASP A 39 1.17 -9.35 10.35
CA ASP A 39 0.41 -8.78 11.47
C ASP A 39 0.57 -7.26 11.49
N ALA A 40 -0.05 -6.62 10.49
CA ALA A 40 -0.09 -5.18 10.32
C ALA A 40 -1.43 -4.78 9.69
N THR A 41 -2.03 -3.71 10.22
CA THR A 41 -3.14 -3.04 9.57
C THR A 41 -2.60 -2.06 8.52
N ILE A 42 -2.95 -2.26 7.26
CA ILE A 42 -2.46 -1.45 6.13
C ILE A 42 -3.60 -0.65 5.54
N HIS A 43 -3.35 0.63 5.28
CA HIS A 43 -4.23 1.51 4.53
C HIS A 43 -3.49 2.13 3.35
N VAL A 44 -4.23 2.37 2.27
CA VAL A 44 -3.72 3.02 1.06
C VAL A 44 -4.58 4.22 0.74
N GLU A 45 -3.93 5.34 0.43
CA GLU A 45 -4.59 6.61 0.15
C GLU A 45 -4.07 7.23 -1.13
N LYS A 46 -4.99 7.81 -1.91
CA LYS A 46 -4.68 8.65 -3.08
C LYS A 46 -5.74 9.73 -3.18
N ASP A 47 -5.32 10.98 -3.39
CA ASP A 47 -6.20 12.15 -3.56
C ASP A 47 -7.29 12.28 -2.49
N GLY A 48 -6.95 11.97 -1.23
CA GLY A 48 -7.87 12.01 -0.09
C GLY A 48 -8.84 10.81 0.02
N VAL A 49 -8.82 9.88 -0.94
CA VAL A 49 -9.57 8.62 -0.85
C VAL A 49 -8.70 7.56 -0.17
N LYS A 50 -9.17 7.04 0.97
CA LYS A 50 -8.46 6.03 1.77
C LYS A 50 -9.21 4.70 1.75
N VAL A 51 -8.48 3.60 1.52
CA VAL A 51 -9.01 2.23 1.49
C VAL A 51 -8.12 1.29 2.33
N GLY A 52 -8.65 0.11 2.67
CA GLY A 52 -7.85 -0.94 3.30
C GLY A 52 -6.90 -1.62 2.30
N GLY A 53 -5.66 -1.86 2.71
CA GLY A 53 -4.61 -2.49 1.90
C GLY A 53 -4.84 -3.96 1.58
N THR A 54 -5.84 -4.59 2.20
CA THR A 54 -6.27 -5.98 1.94
C THR A 54 -7.54 -6.06 1.09
N SER A 55 -8.09 -4.92 0.64
CA SER A 55 -9.27 -4.88 -0.24
C SER A 55 -8.86 -4.72 -1.69
N ILE A 56 -8.88 -5.81 -2.47
CA ILE A 56 -8.57 -5.77 -3.91
C ILE A 56 -9.47 -4.75 -4.63
N MET A 57 -10.78 -4.77 -4.34
CA MET A 57 -11.74 -3.84 -4.95
C MET A 57 -11.44 -2.39 -4.55
N GLY A 58 -11.10 -2.14 -3.28
CA GLY A 58 -10.74 -0.80 -2.81
C GLY A 58 -9.50 -0.25 -3.51
N LEU A 59 -8.46 -1.06 -3.65
CA LEU A 59 -7.23 -0.68 -4.36
C LEU A 59 -7.48 -0.39 -5.84
N MET A 60 -8.31 -1.19 -6.50
CA MET A 60 -8.71 -0.93 -7.88
C MET A 60 -9.50 0.38 -8.02
N MET A 61 -10.36 0.70 -7.05
CA MET A 61 -11.15 1.94 -7.05
C MET A 61 -10.31 3.21 -6.84
N LEU A 62 -9.13 3.11 -6.22
CA LEU A 62 -8.21 4.26 -6.12
C LEU A 62 -7.72 4.76 -7.48
N ALA A 63 -7.83 3.93 -8.53
CA ALA A 63 -7.43 4.26 -9.91
C ALA A 63 -6.00 4.84 -9.99
N ALA A 64 -5.10 4.34 -9.14
CA ALA A 64 -3.73 4.79 -9.09
C ALA A 64 -3.00 4.37 -10.39
N SER A 65 -2.75 5.36 -11.24
CA SER A 65 -2.21 5.20 -12.60
C SER A 65 -0.71 5.53 -12.64
N PRO A 66 0.02 5.11 -13.70
CA PRO A 66 1.43 5.44 -13.84
C PRO A 66 1.68 6.95 -13.74
N GLY A 67 2.75 7.34 -13.04
CA GLY A 67 3.09 8.76 -12.82
C GLY A 67 2.42 9.40 -11.61
N TYR A 68 1.56 8.68 -10.89
CA TYR A 68 1.05 9.07 -9.57
C TYR A 68 1.73 8.27 -8.46
N SER A 69 1.60 8.75 -7.23
CA SER A 69 1.98 8.01 -6.02
C SER A 69 0.75 7.65 -5.19
N ILE A 70 0.88 6.60 -4.39
CA ILE A 70 -0.06 6.26 -3.30
C ILE A 70 0.65 6.48 -1.97
N ARG A 71 -0.08 6.95 -0.96
CA ARG A 71 0.40 6.97 0.42
C ARG A 71 -0.04 5.70 1.11
N VAL A 72 0.90 4.93 1.64
CA VAL A 72 0.63 3.71 2.40
C VAL A 72 0.95 3.95 3.87
N THR A 73 0.03 3.54 4.73
CA THR A 73 0.20 3.58 6.18
C THR A 73 0.05 2.17 6.71
N ALA A 74 1.06 1.68 7.42
CA ALA A 74 1.04 0.40 8.13
C ALA A 74 1.13 0.66 9.63
N THR A 75 0.32 -0.05 10.41
CA THR A 75 0.33 0.02 11.88
C THR A 75 0.30 -1.37 12.47
N GLY A 76 1.07 -1.63 13.52
CA GLY A 76 1.11 -2.93 14.20
C GLY A 76 2.52 -3.50 14.28
N PRO A 77 2.68 -4.68 14.90
CA PRO A 77 3.99 -5.25 15.22
C PRO A 77 4.85 -5.52 13.98
N GLU A 78 4.25 -5.80 12.83
CA GLU A 78 4.96 -6.04 11.57
C GLU A 78 4.84 -4.88 10.56
N ALA A 79 4.51 -3.66 11.01
CA ALA A 79 4.36 -2.51 10.13
C ALA A 79 5.61 -2.19 9.30
N GLY A 80 6.80 -2.29 9.90
CA GLY A 80 8.08 -2.09 9.21
C GLY A 80 8.31 -3.15 8.12
N PRO A 81 8.36 -4.45 8.47
CA PRO A 81 8.51 -5.54 7.50
C PRO A 81 7.47 -5.52 6.37
N ALA A 82 6.21 -5.24 6.69
CA ALA A 82 5.15 -5.12 5.69
C ALA A 82 5.42 -3.98 4.70
N MET A 83 5.87 -2.83 5.21
CA MET A 83 6.19 -1.67 4.37
C MET A 83 7.38 -1.95 3.45
N ASP A 84 8.42 -2.63 3.94
CA ASP A 84 9.59 -3.00 3.13
C ASP A 84 9.21 -3.98 2.01
N ALA A 85 8.35 -4.96 2.30
CA ALA A 85 7.87 -5.91 1.31
C ALA A 85 7.00 -5.24 0.22
N LEU A 86 6.15 -4.28 0.62
CA LEU A 86 5.35 -3.51 -0.33
C LEU A 86 6.21 -2.60 -1.21
N GLU A 87 7.25 -1.98 -0.64
CA GLU A 87 8.21 -1.18 -1.40
C GLU A 87 8.93 -2.03 -2.46
N GLN A 88 9.38 -3.23 -2.10
CA GLN A 88 9.99 -4.17 -3.04
C GLN A 88 9.02 -4.61 -4.15
N LEU A 89 7.75 -4.87 -3.79
CA LEU A 89 6.71 -5.20 -4.78
C LEU A 89 6.50 -4.06 -5.79
N VAL A 90 6.44 -2.81 -5.32
CA VAL A 90 6.28 -1.65 -6.18
C VAL A 90 7.52 -1.42 -7.04
N ALA A 91 8.73 -1.51 -6.44
CA ALA A 91 10.00 -1.35 -7.14
C ALA A 91 10.20 -2.41 -8.26
N SER A 92 9.69 -3.63 -8.04
CA SER A 92 9.64 -4.70 -9.04
C SER A 92 8.47 -4.57 -10.03
N ARG A 93 7.79 -3.42 -10.07
CA ARG A 93 6.65 -3.12 -10.96
C ARG A 93 5.53 -4.14 -10.84
N PHE A 94 5.27 -4.64 -9.63
CA PHE A 94 4.31 -5.73 -9.39
C PHE A 94 4.63 -6.99 -10.23
N GLY A 95 5.89 -7.20 -10.61
CA GLY A 95 6.35 -8.29 -11.46
C GLY A 95 5.82 -8.24 -12.89
N GLU A 96 5.63 -7.04 -13.46
CA GLU A 96 5.43 -6.86 -14.91
C GLU A 96 6.78 -6.92 -15.64
N GLU A 97 6.83 -7.68 -16.74
CA GLU A 97 7.96 -7.67 -17.69
C GLU A 97 7.92 -6.38 -18.54
N ILE A 98 9.10 -5.96 -19.03
CA ILE A 98 9.28 -4.70 -19.78
C ILE A 98 8.64 -4.77 -21.16
#